data_AF-A0A7C6SSH8-F1
#
_entry.id   AF-A0A7C6SSH8-F1
#
_cell.length_a   1.000
_cell.length_b   1.000
_cell.length_c   1.000
_cell.angle_alpha   90.00
_cell.angle_beta   90.00
_cell.angle_gamma   90.00
#
_symmetry.space_group_name_H-M   'P 1'
#
loop_
_entity.id
_entity.type
_entity.pdbx_description
1 polymer ?
#
loop_
_entity_poly.entity_id
_entity_poly.type
_entity_poly.pdbx_seq_one_letter_code
_entity_poly.pdbx_strand_id
1 'polypeptide(L)'
;MDIISYIVFGVIIGILITIYILKLFRHRTLTRRIQKAKKSEYKAIQFIESQGFEVLDIQKDRTYTLFIDDKPNDVTVRADMIVRKGNKIYVAEVKTGEKVTSPKYRETRRQLLEYFFVYQPNGLLLIDMEKRKIKTVVYSFLKCDKTAYIKRLVFSLSLIVIGFIIGFLTRGG
;
A
#
# COMPACT_ATOMS: atom_id res chain seq x y z
N MET A 1 26.70 55.60 -30.49
CA MET A 1 25.99 54.62 -29.65
C MET A 1 25.93 55.19 -28.25
N ASP A 2 24.75 55.58 -27.80
CA ASP A 2 24.61 56.34 -26.56
C ASP A 2 24.73 55.41 -25.36
N ILE A 3 25.26 55.90 -24.24
CA ILE A 3 25.43 55.14 -22.98
C ILE A 3 24.12 54.43 -22.58
N ILE A 4 22.98 55.06 -22.88
CA ILE A 4 21.63 54.53 -22.65
C ILE A 4 21.41 53.20 -23.39
N SER A 5 21.88 53.07 -24.64
CA SER A 5 21.72 51.84 -25.43
C SER A 5 22.48 50.64 -24.84
N TYR A 6 23.67 50.88 -24.25
CA TYR A 6 24.44 49.84 -23.59
C TYR A 6 23.78 49.36 -22.30
N ILE A 7 23.18 50.27 -21.54
CA ILE A 7 22.45 49.93 -20.31
C ILE A 7 21.22 49.08 -20.64
N VAL A 8 20.43 49.49 -21.64
CA VAL A 8 19.23 48.73 -22.05
C VAL A 8 19.61 47.34 -22.53
N PHE A 9 20.68 47.20 -23.32
CA PHE A 9 21.14 45.91 -23.81
C PHE A 9 21.64 45.00 -22.67
N GLY A 10 22.35 45.55 -21.70
CA GLY A 10 22.81 44.82 -20.51
C GLY A 10 21.65 44.29 -19.66
N VAL A 11 20.58 45.08 -19.48
CA VAL A 11 19.38 44.66 -18.74
C VAL A 11 18.66 43.52 -19.46
N ILE A 12 18.49 43.61 -20.78
CA ILE A 12 17.83 42.56 -21.58
C ILE A 12 18.63 41.26 -21.50
N ILE A 13 19.95 41.33 -21.66
CA ILE A 13 20.82 40.16 -21.52
C ILE A 13 20.75 39.57 -20.11
N GLY A 14 20.77 40.42 -19.08
CA GLY A 14 20.64 39.99 -17.69
C GLY A 14 19.36 39.19 -17.45
N ILE A 15 18.22 39.71 -17.91
CA ILE A 15 16.91 39.05 -17.80
C ILE A 15 16.91 37.71 -18.54
N LEU A 16 17.43 37.66 -19.76
CA LEU A 16 17.49 36.43 -20.55
C LEU A 16 18.37 35.36 -19.88
N ILE A 17 19.53 35.75 -19.35
CA ILE A 17 20.43 34.85 -18.62
C ILE A 17 19.75 34.34 -17.34
N THR A 18 19.10 35.20 -16.56
CA THR A 18 18.40 34.79 -15.33
C THR A 18 17.27 33.79 -15.62
N ILE A 19 16.44 34.04 -16.64
CA ILE A 19 15.37 33.12 -17.04
C ILE A 19 15.95 31.76 -17.47
N TYR A 20 17.03 31.76 -18.26
CA TYR A 20 17.70 30.55 -18.71
C TYR A 20 18.26 29.72 -17.53
N ILE A 21 18.92 30.38 -16.57
CA ILE A 21 19.46 29.75 -15.36
C ILE A 21 18.33 29.13 -14.52
N LEU A 22 17.24 29.87 -14.27
CA LEU A 22 16.10 29.36 -13.50
C LEU A 22 15.45 28.12 -14.16
N LYS A 23 15.35 28.12 -15.49
CA LYS A 23 14.82 26.98 -16.27
C LYS A 23 15.70 25.73 -16.11
N LEU A 24 17.03 25.89 -16.15
CA LEU A 24 18.01 24.81 -15.94
C LEU A 24 17.93 24.21 -14.54
N PHE A 25 17.83 25.04 -13.49
CA PHE A 25 17.68 24.57 -12.12
C PHE A 25 16.38 23.78 -11.91
N ARG A 26 15.27 24.26 -12.49
CA ARG A 26 13.98 23.58 -12.44
C ARG A 26 14.01 22.23 -13.17
N HIS A 27 14.67 22.15 -14.31
CA HIS A 27 14.81 20.89 -15.05
C HIS A 27 15.68 19.88 -14.28
N ARG A 28 16.83 20.31 -13.74
CA ARG A 28 17.72 19.44 -12.95
C ARG A 28 17.09 18.92 -11.67
N THR A 29 16.32 19.75 -10.96
CA THR A 29 15.61 19.32 -9.74
C THR A 29 14.52 18.31 -10.05
N LEU A 30 13.78 18.48 -11.14
CA LEU A 30 12.79 17.52 -11.62
C LEU A 30 13.45 16.18 -12.00
N THR A 31 14.53 16.21 -12.80
CA THR A 31 15.25 14.99 -13.19
C THR A 31 15.83 14.26 -11.99
N ARG A 32 16.41 14.98 -11.01
CA ARG A 32 16.90 14.39 -9.75
C ARG A 32 15.76 13.77 -8.93
N ARG A 33 14.58 14.39 -8.87
CA ARG A 33 13.39 13.82 -8.20
C ARG A 33 12.93 12.54 -8.88
N ILE A 34 12.89 12.50 -10.21
CA ILE A 34 12.52 11.31 -10.98
C ILE A 34 13.53 10.18 -10.78
N GLN A 35 14.84 10.47 -10.86
CA GLN A 35 15.89 9.48 -10.61
C GLN A 35 15.87 8.96 -9.16
N LYS A 36 15.60 9.84 -8.20
CA LYS A 36 15.43 9.47 -6.79
C LYS A 36 14.21 8.57 -6.59
N ALA A 37 13.09 8.85 -7.28
CA ALA A 37 11.88 8.02 -7.25
C ALA A 37 12.14 6.60 -7.77
N LYS A 38 12.79 6.47 -8.94
CA LYS A 38 13.21 5.16 -9.48
C LYS A 38 14.16 4.41 -8.53
N LYS A 39 15.10 5.13 -7.91
CA LYS A 39 16.02 4.54 -6.92
C LYS A 39 15.31 4.13 -5.63
N SER A 40 14.25 4.83 -5.21
CA SER A 40 13.46 4.43 -4.04
C SER A 40 12.58 3.22 -4.31
N GLU A 41 12.01 3.09 -5.51
CA GLU A 41 11.28 1.89 -5.93
C GLU A 41 12.20 0.67 -5.89
N TYR A 42 13.39 0.76 -6.49
CA TYR A 42 14.38 -0.32 -6.44
C TYR A 42 14.81 -0.70 -5.02
N LYS A 43 15.02 0.30 -4.15
CA LYS A 43 15.33 0.04 -2.74
C LYS A 43 14.18 -0.64 -2.00
N ALA A 44 12.93 -0.33 -2.33
CA ALA A 44 11.76 -0.97 -1.71
C ALA A 44 11.64 -2.43 -2.13
N ILE A 45 11.89 -2.73 -3.40
CA ILE A 45 11.98 -4.10 -3.94
C ILE A 45 13.07 -4.88 -3.18
N GLN A 46 14.30 -4.38 -3.17
CA GLN A 46 15.40 -5.05 -2.45
C GLN A 46 15.09 -5.25 -0.97
N PHE A 47 14.47 -4.26 -0.33
CA PHE A 47 14.10 -4.36 1.07
C PHE A 47 13.07 -5.46 1.30
N ILE A 48 11.98 -5.52 0.53
CA ILE A 48 10.94 -6.53 0.74
C ILE A 48 11.45 -7.94 0.38
N GLU A 49 12.28 -8.07 -0.65
CA GLU A 49 12.95 -9.32 -1.00
C GLU A 49 13.86 -9.81 0.12
N SER A 50 14.64 -8.92 0.74
CA SER A 50 15.47 -9.25 1.90
C SER A 50 14.66 -9.75 3.11
N GLN A 51 13.35 -9.46 3.16
CA GLN A 51 12.42 -9.92 4.18
C GLN A 51 11.71 -11.23 3.81
N GLY A 52 12.15 -11.90 2.72
CA GLY A 52 11.64 -13.19 2.27
C GLY A 52 10.31 -13.10 1.52
N PHE A 53 10.02 -11.96 0.89
CA PHE A 53 8.93 -11.83 -0.05
C PHE A 53 9.46 -11.95 -1.48
N GLU A 54 8.62 -12.41 -2.39
CA GLU A 54 8.87 -12.41 -3.82
C GLU A 54 7.99 -11.34 -4.47
N VAL A 55 8.55 -10.54 -5.36
CA VAL A 55 7.80 -9.52 -6.10
C VAL A 55 7.21 -10.16 -7.35
N LEU A 56 5.88 -10.20 -7.43
CA LEU A 56 5.16 -10.76 -8.57
C LEU A 56 4.87 -9.72 -9.64
N ASP A 57 4.56 -8.49 -9.24
CA ASP A 57 4.21 -7.39 -10.14
C ASP A 57 4.52 -6.04 -9.47
N ILE A 58 4.82 -5.01 -10.28
CA ILE A 58 5.15 -3.65 -9.82
C ILE A 58 4.24 -2.68 -10.57
N GLN A 59 3.65 -1.72 -9.86
CA GLN A 59 2.73 -0.73 -10.43
C GLN A 59 1.58 -1.38 -11.20
N LYS A 60 1.06 -2.49 -10.67
CA LYS A 60 -0.04 -3.22 -11.30
C LYS A 60 -1.30 -2.35 -11.27
N ASP A 61 -1.94 -2.21 -12.42
CA ASP A 61 -3.26 -1.60 -12.56
C ASP A 61 -4.36 -2.66 -12.52
N ARG A 62 -5.49 -2.28 -11.92
CA ARG A 62 -6.78 -2.95 -12.03
C ARG A 62 -7.88 -1.92 -12.12
N THR A 63 -9.02 -2.30 -12.68
CA THR A 63 -10.17 -1.41 -12.83
C THR A 63 -11.38 -1.95 -12.09
N TYR A 64 -12.24 -1.04 -11.66
CA TYR A 64 -13.62 -1.33 -11.27
C TYR A 64 -14.54 -0.24 -11.82
N THR A 65 -15.80 -0.58 -12.06
CA THR A 65 -16.77 0.36 -12.62
C THR A 65 -17.67 0.91 -11.52
N LEU A 66 -17.69 2.23 -11.37
CA LEU A 66 -18.65 2.96 -10.55
C LEU A 66 -19.87 3.31 -11.40
N PHE A 67 -21.06 2.95 -10.92
CA PHE A 67 -22.31 3.41 -11.52
C PHE A 67 -22.78 4.65 -10.76
N ILE A 68 -22.80 5.81 -11.44
CA ILE A 68 -23.30 7.08 -10.90
C ILE A 68 -24.55 7.43 -11.69
N ASP A 69 -25.70 7.37 -11.04
CA ASP A 69 -27.01 7.52 -11.69
C ASP A 69 -27.13 6.62 -12.93
N ASP A 70 -26.84 5.32 -12.73
CA ASP A 70 -26.80 4.26 -13.75
C ASP A 70 -25.76 4.42 -14.87
N LYS A 71 -24.92 5.46 -14.82
CA LYS A 71 -23.85 5.67 -15.80
C LYS A 71 -22.56 4.98 -15.35
N PRO A 72 -21.97 4.07 -16.15
CA PRO A 72 -20.72 3.42 -15.81
C PRO A 72 -19.55 4.42 -15.91
N ASN A 73 -18.68 4.40 -14.92
CA ASN A 73 -17.46 5.18 -14.83
C ASN A 73 -16.33 4.26 -14.37
N ASP A 74 -15.39 3.95 -15.27
CA ASP A 74 -14.27 3.09 -14.92
C ASP A 74 -13.24 3.85 -14.09
N VAL A 75 -12.87 3.24 -12.96
CA VAL A 75 -11.84 3.74 -12.06
C VAL A 75 -10.66 2.78 -12.09
N THR A 76 -9.49 3.32 -12.41
CA THR A 76 -8.23 2.58 -12.35
C THR A 76 -7.59 2.74 -10.99
N VAL A 77 -7.24 1.63 -10.37
CA VAL A 77 -6.52 1.55 -9.10
C VAL A 77 -5.15 0.93 -9.37
N ARG A 78 -4.10 1.65 -8.99
CA ARG A 78 -2.71 1.23 -9.15
C ARG A 78 -2.10 0.88 -7.81
N ALA A 79 -1.65 -0.36 -7.64
CA ALA A 79 -0.88 -0.76 -6.47
C ALA A 79 0.62 -0.64 -6.75
N ASP A 80 1.42 -0.19 -5.77
CA ASP A 80 2.87 -0.09 -5.94
C ASP A 80 3.50 -1.46 -6.25
N MET A 81 3.10 -2.50 -5.53
CA MET A 81 3.64 -3.86 -5.71
C MET A 81 2.62 -4.94 -5.34
N ILE A 82 2.68 -6.06 -6.07
CA ILE A 82 2.05 -7.33 -5.68
C ILE A 82 3.16 -8.28 -5.27
N VAL A 83 3.08 -8.82 -4.06
CA VAL A 83 4.14 -9.66 -3.50
C VAL A 83 3.59 -10.95 -2.90
N ARG A 84 4.43 -11.97 -2.85
CA ARG A 84 4.11 -13.29 -2.29
C ARG A 84 5.03 -13.61 -1.13
N LYS A 85 4.49 -14.26 -0.09
CA LYS A 85 5.29 -14.91 0.96
C LYS A 85 4.65 -16.24 1.34
N GLY A 86 5.35 -17.33 1.01
CA GLY A 86 4.76 -18.67 1.02
C GLY A 86 3.55 -18.73 0.07
N ASN A 87 2.42 -19.24 0.54
CA ASN A 87 1.20 -19.39 -0.27
C ASN A 87 0.25 -18.18 -0.18
N LYS A 88 0.72 -17.03 0.33
CA LYS A 88 -0.09 -15.83 0.52
C LYS A 88 0.36 -14.71 -0.41
N ILE A 89 -0.60 -14.09 -1.09
CA ILE A 89 -0.44 -12.92 -1.94
C ILE A 89 -0.85 -11.68 -1.16
N TYR A 90 -0.05 -10.62 -1.30
CA TYR A 90 -0.24 -9.34 -0.66
C TYR A 90 -0.17 -8.21 -1.67
N VAL A 91 -0.92 -7.15 -1.41
CA VAL A 91 -0.70 -5.85 -2.06
C VAL A 91 0.14 -4.99 -1.12
N ALA A 92 1.23 -4.44 -1.64
CA ALA A 92 2.17 -3.59 -0.91
C ALA A 92 2.07 -2.14 -1.38
N GLU A 93 2.04 -1.22 -0.42
CA GLU A 93 2.09 0.23 -0.63
C GLU A 93 3.36 0.76 0.04
N VAL A 94 4.18 1.47 -0.72
CA VAL A 94 5.45 2.04 -0.30
C VAL A 94 5.25 3.49 0.10
N LYS A 95 5.59 3.83 1.35
CA LYS A 95 5.56 5.22 1.82
C LYS A 95 6.95 5.65 2.29
N THR A 96 7.30 6.89 1.95
CA THR A 96 8.51 7.59 2.42
C THR A 96 8.09 8.85 3.18
N GLY A 97 8.62 9.06 4.38
CA GLY A 97 8.36 10.26 5.19
C GLY A 97 7.51 10.00 6.45
N GLU A 98 7.81 10.73 7.52
CA GLU A 98 7.26 10.53 8.87
C GLU A 98 5.74 10.58 9.00
N LYS A 99 5.04 11.31 8.11
CA LYS A 99 3.60 11.61 8.25
C LYS A 99 2.65 10.63 7.54
N VAL A 100 3.12 9.72 6.68
CA VAL A 100 2.23 8.97 5.75
C VAL A 100 2.20 7.44 5.99
N THR A 101 2.93 6.92 6.99
CA THR A 101 3.15 5.46 7.13
C THR A 101 2.24 4.76 8.14
N SER A 102 1.14 5.41 8.56
CA SER A 102 0.21 4.82 9.53
C SER A 102 -1.15 4.50 8.91
N PRO A 103 -1.64 3.25 9.05
CA PRO A 103 -3.03 2.92 8.72
C PRO A 103 -4.03 3.59 9.68
N LYS A 104 -3.58 4.43 10.63
CA LYS A 104 -4.45 5.28 11.44
C LYS A 104 -4.89 6.56 10.72
N TYR A 105 -4.31 6.90 9.57
CA TYR A 105 -4.75 8.02 8.77
C TYR A 105 -5.91 7.64 7.85
N ARG A 106 -6.90 8.53 7.72
CA ARG A 106 -8.15 8.29 6.98
C ARG A 106 -7.89 7.92 5.52
N GLU A 107 -7.04 8.68 4.84
CA GLU A 107 -6.72 8.48 3.42
C GLU A 107 -6.02 7.15 3.17
N THR A 108 -5.00 6.81 3.97
CA THR A 108 -4.33 5.51 3.89
C THR A 108 -5.32 4.36 4.12
N ARG A 109 -6.25 4.47 5.08
CA ARG A 109 -7.27 3.42 5.28
C ARG A 109 -8.19 3.24 4.09
N ARG A 110 -8.63 4.34 3.47
CA ARG A 110 -9.51 4.32 2.29
C ARG A 110 -8.80 3.68 1.11
N GLN A 111 -7.56 4.10 0.83
CA GLN A 111 -6.72 3.53 -0.23
C GLN A 111 -6.50 2.03 -0.02
N LEU A 112 -6.14 1.62 1.21
CA LEU A 112 -5.96 0.20 1.53
C LEU A 112 -7.26 -0.61 1.38
N LEU A 113 -8.40 -0.02 1.73
CA LEU A 113 -9.69 -0.69 1.58
C LEU A 113 -10.06 -0.90 0.11
N GLU A 114 -9.81 0.12 -0.73
CA GLU A 114 -9.98 0.03 -2.18
C GLU A 114 -9.07 -1.05 -2.78
N TYR A 115 -7.79 -1.09 -2.39
CA TYR A 115 -6.88 -2.16 -2.81
C TYR A 115 -7.40 -3.54 -2.42
N PHE A 116 -7.94 -3.68 -1.21
CA PHE A 116 -8.49 -4.94 -0.76
C PHE A 116 -9.66 -5.39 -1.65
N PHE A 117 -10.60 -4.51 -1.98
CA PHE A 117 -11.74 -4.85 -2.83
C PHE A 117 -11.35 -5.18 -4.27
N VAL A 118 -10.41 -4.42 -4.84
CA VAL A 118 -10.03 -4.53 -6.26
C VAL A 118 -9.08 -5.72 -6.52
N TYR A 119 -8.14 -5.96 -5.62
CA TYR A 119 -7.12 -7.00 -5.80
C TYR A 119 -7.42 -8.30 -5.05
N GLN A 120 -8.30 -8.26 -4.04
CA GLN A 120 -8.68 -9.41 -3.20
C GLN A 120 -7.48 -10.20 -2.65
N PRO A 121 -6.46 -9.55 -2.05
CA PRO A 121 -5.29 -10.24 -1.53
C PRO A 121 -5.56 -10.96 -0.20
N ASN A 122 -4.63 -11.80 0.24
CA ASN A 122 -4.68 -12.41 1.58
C ASN A 122 -4.35 -11.41 2.70
N GLY A 123 -3.76 -10.27 2.35
CA GLY A 123 -3.47 -9.16 3.27
C GLY A 123 -2.84 -7.99 2.54
N LEU A 124 -2.66 -6.89 3.26
CA LEU A 124 -2.02 -5.67 2.75
C LEU A 124 -0.72 -5.40 3.51
N LEU A 125 0.24 -4.77 2.85
CA LEU A 125 1.51 -4.38 3.46
C LEU A 125 1.70 -2.87 3.30
N LEU A 126 2.03 -2.21 4.41
CA LEU A 126 2.55 -0.85 4.40
C LEU A 126 4.06 -0.92 4.62
N ILE A 127 4.82 -0.48 3.63
CA ILE A 127 6.28 -0.47 3.67
C ILE A 127 6.74 0.95 4.01
N ASP A 128 7.33 1.09 5.19
CA ASP A 128 7.98 2.33 5.63
C ASP A 128 9.46 2.24 5.28
N MET A 129 9.87 2.91 4.20
CA MET A 129 11.25 2.88 3.71
C MET A 129 12.21 3.75 4.51
N GLU A 130 11.69 4.66 5.34
CA GLU A 130 12.49 5.51 6.22
C GLU A 130 12.87 4.73 7.48
N LYS A 131 11.90 4.05 8.10
CA LYS A 131 12.11 3.22 9.29
C LYS A 131 12.52 1.79 8.96
N ARG A 132 12.55 1.41 7.68
CA ARG A 132 12.74 0.04 7.18
C ARG A 132 11.86 -0.96 7.94
N LYS A 133 10.56 -0.70 7.94
CA LYS A 133 9.57 -1.56 8.61
C LYS A 133 8.45 -1.94 7.65
N ILE A 134 8.04 -3.20 7.71
CA ILE A 134 6.86 -3.71 7.01
C ILE A 134 5.76 -3.90 8.05
N LYS A 135 4.62 -3.23 7.85
CA LYS A 135 3.42 -3.43 8.67
C LYS A 135 2.40 -4.21 7.87
N THR A 136 1.97 -5.34 8.39
CA THR A 136 0.86 -6.11 7.80
C THR A 136 -0.47 -5.52 8.29
N VAL A 137 -1.38 -5.27 7.36
CA VAL A 137 -2.75 -4.83 7.62
C VAL A 137 -3.70 -5.93 7.18
N VAL A 138 -4.52 -6.40 8.11
CA VAL A 138 -5.54 -7.44 7.88
C VAL A 138 -6.84 -6.94 8.49
N TYR A 139 -7.91 -6.99 7.72
CA TYR A 139 -9.24 -6.62 8.20
C TYR A 139 -9.85 -7.71 9.09
N SER A 140 -10.67 -7.33 10.05
CA SER A 140 -11.32 -8.26 10.99
C SER A 140 -12.19 -9.29 10.28
N PHE A 141 -12.86 -8.92 9.18
CA PHE A 141 -13.69 -9.83 8.40
C PHE A 141 -12.88 -10.91 7.66
N LEU A 142 -11.56 -10.78 7.54
CA LEU A 142 -10.66 -11.85 7.08
C LEU A 142 -10.16 -12.73 8.22
N LYS A 143 -10.24 -12.25 9.46
CA LYS A 143 -9.93 -13.07 10.63
C LYS A 143 -11.12 -13.99 10.85
N CYS A 144 -11.10 -15.14 10.18
CA CYS A 144 -11.97 -16.24 10.56
C CYS A 144 -11.65 -16.57 12.02
N ASP A 145 -12.61 -16.35 12.91
CA ASP A 145 -12.46 -16.61 14.33
C ASP A 145 -12.54 -18.13 14.57
N LYS A 146 -11.51 -18.84 14.11
CA LYS A 146 -11.35 -20.29 14.29
C LYS A 146 -11.46 -20.65 15.77
N THR A 147 -11.07 -19.75 16.66
CA THR A 147 -11.22 -19.86 18.10
C THR A 147 -12.67 -20.04 18.52
N ALA A 148 -13.61 -19.27 17.95
CA ALA A 148 -15.03 -19.37 18.25
C ALA A 148 -15.64 -20.68 17.73
N TYR A 149 -15.17 -21.17 16.57
CA TYR A 149 -15.59 -22.46 16.02
C TYR A 149 -15.06 -23.63 16.86
N ILE A 150 -13.76 -23.65 17.17
CA ILE A 150 -13.13 -24.69 18.00
C ILE A 150 -13.75 -24.70 19.40
N LYS A 151 -14.02 -23.54 20.01
CA LYS A 151 -14.70 -23.48 21.32
C LYS A 151 -16.10 -24.11 21.26
N ARG A 152 -16.88 -23.85 20.20
CA ARG A 152 -18.20 -24.49 20.01
C ARG A 152 -18.09 -26.00 19.83
N LEU A 153 -17.06 -26.46 19.12
CA LEU A 153 -16.82 -27.89 18.89
C LEU A 153 -16.43 -28.59 20.20
N VAL A 154 -15.50 -28.02 20.97
CA VAL A 154 -15.10 -28.50 22.31
C VAL A 154 -16.27 -28.53 23.28
N PHE A 155 -17.09 -27.46 23.30
CA PHE A 155 -18.28 -27.39 24.15
C PHE A 155 -19.30 -28.49 23.78
N SER A 156 -19.55 -28.69 22.48
CA SER A 156 -20.45 -29.74 22.00
C SER A 156 -19.93 -31.13 22.38
N LEU A 157 -18.63 -31.38 22.23
CA LEU A 157 -17.99 -32.63 22.68
C LEU A 157 -18.13 -32.83 24.19
N SER A 158 -17.97 -31.78 25.00
CA SER A 158 -18.15 -31.91 26.46
C SER A 158 -19.58 -32.28 26.84
N LEU A 159 -20.60 -31.74 26.15
CA LEU A 159 -22.00 -32.11 26.40
C LEU A 159 -22.28 -33.57 26.04
N ILE A 160 -21.70 -34.07 24.94
CA ILE A 160 -21.82 -35.49 24.54
C ILE A 160 -21.19 -36.40 25.60
N VAL A 161 -19.99 -36.06 26.09
CA VAL A 161 -19.30 -36.84 27.13
C VAL A 161 -20.08 -36.84 28.43
N ILE A 162 -20.59 -35.68 28.86
CA ILE A 162 -21.42 -35.57 30.08
C ILE A 162 -22.70 -36.39 29.93
N GLY A 163 -23.40 -36.28 28.80
CA GLY A 163 -24.60 -37.06 28.52
C GLY A 163 -24.33 -38.57 28.52
N PHE A 164 -23.19 -39.01 27.98
CA PHE A 164 -22.78 -40.40 27.99
C PHE A 164 -22.52 -40.91 29.42
N ILE A 165 -21.80 -40.13 30.24
CA ILE A 165 -21.53 -40.48 31.65
C ILE A 165 -22.84 -40.61 32.45
N ILE A 166 -23.76 -39.65 32.31
CA ILE A 166 -25.07 -39.68 32.98
C ILE A 166 -25.89 -40.89 32.51
N GLY A 167 -25.92 -41.15 31.19
CA GLY A 167 -26.63 -42.29 30.62
C GLY A 167 -26.04 -43.64 31.07
N PHE A 168 -24.72 -43.73 31.26
CA PHE A 168 -24.07 -44.91 31.79
C PHE A 168 -24.39 -45.12 33.28
N LEU A 169 -24.32 -44.07 34.10
CA LEU A 169 -24.63 -44.10 35.54
C LEU A 169 -26.09 -44.49 35.81
N THR A 170 -27.03 -44.04 34.97
CA THR A 170 -28.46 -44.31 35.15
C THR A 170 -28.90 -45.70 34.68
N ARG A 171 -28.06 -46.41 33.91
CA ARG A 171 -28.35 -47.75 33.37
C ARG A 171 -27.66 -48.88 34.15
N GLY A 172 -26.75 -48.54 35.07
CA GLY A 172 -25.95 -49.46 35.88
C GLY A 172 -26.42 -49.62 37.32
N GLY A 173 -27.70 -49.34 37.62
CA GLY A 173 -28.36 -49.58 38.91
C GLY A 173 -29.53 -50.54 38.77
#